data_AF-A0A327S5F2-F1
#
_entry.id   AF-A0A327S5F2-F1
#
_cell.length_a   1.000
_cell.length_b   1.000
_cell.length_c   1.000
_cell.angle_alpha   90.00
_cell.angle_beta   90.00
_cell.angle_gamma   90.00
#
_symmetry.space_group_name_H-M   'P 1'
#
loop_
_entity.id
_entity.type
_entity.pdbx_description
1 polymer ?
#
loop_
_entity_poly.entity_id
_entity_poly.type
_entity_poly.pdbx_seq_one_letter_code
_entity_poly.pdbx_strand_id
1 'polypeptide(L)'
;MLTQKITPSNISKLKKNEVFVFGSNLNGHHIGGAAKLAKESFGAIENQGKGIQGKSYGIPTLNYAMAKISIENLQNSVNEFGLYASENLKTTFFVTEIGCGIAGFKSEEVAPLFKNLVNIDNITLPQSFVDVIESIHSVSGFKGFGENLICRDFQYKLGESYTTNRAKCCDTGFHFCLNPFDVWNYYPPTNGNRFTKVEGGGQVDTENTDSKVATTKIKIGLELNLKSFIEGGVKFIFEKT
;
A
#
# COMPACT_ATOMS: atom_id res chain seq x y z
N MET A 1 6.10 1.63 -11.27
CA MET A 1 6.00 1.30 -9.83
C MET A 1 5.50 2.53 -9.10
N LEU A 2 4.73 2.39 -8.00
CA LEU A 2 4.90 3.38 -6.92
C LEU A 2 6.37 3.18 -6.52
N THR A 3 7.25 4.08 -6.93
CA THR A 3 8.68 4.03 -6.60
C THR A 3 8.88 4.47 -5.15
N GLN A 4 7.98 4.06 -4.27
CA GLN A 4 8.00 4.43 -2.88
C GLN A 4 9.21 3.76 -2.25
N LYS A 5 10.12 4.59 -1.74
CA LYS A 5 11.28 4.12 -0.99
C LYS A 5 10.79 3.52 0.33
N ILE A 6 11.26 2.33 0.64
CA ILE A 6 10.90 1.64 1.87
C ILE A 6 11.83 2.08 3.00
N THR A 7 11.26 2.40 4.15
CA THR A 7 12.02 2.66 5.38
C THR A 7 12.75 1.37 5.78
N PRO A 8 14.09 1.40 5.98
CA PRO A 8 14.82 0.24 6.48
C PRO A 8 14.25 -0.22 7.83
N SER A 9 14.09 -1.54 8.01
CA SER A 9 13.54 -2.11 9.25
C SER A 9 14.44 -1.89 10.47
N ASN A 10 15.73 -1.66 10.26
CA ASN A 10 16.69 -1.36 11.30
C ASN A 10 17.50 -0.10 10.94
N ILE A 11 17.28 0.98 11.69
CA ILE A 11 17.98 2.24 11.54
C ILE A 11 18.86 2.43 12.77
N SER A 12 20.18 2.27 12.60
CA SER A 12 21.16 2.43 13.69
C SER A 12 21.95 3.73 13.61
N LYS A 13 21.96 4.39 12.45
CA LYS A 13 22.69 5.65 12.20
C LYS A 13 21.94 6.49 11.17
N LEU A 14 22.07 7.81 11.29
CA LEU A 14 21.52 8.79 10.34
C LEU A 14 22.64 9.70 9.82
N LYS A 15 22.65 9.95 8.51
CA LYS A 15 23.46 10.98 7.86
C LYS A 15 23.02 12.38 8.30
N LYS A 16 23.73 13.41 7.82
CA LYS A 16 23.44 14.81 8.19
C LYS A 16 22.04 15.25 7.77
N ASN A 17 21.57 14.78 6.62
CA ASN A 17 20.31 15.16 6.00
C ASN A 17 19.24 14.04 6.11
N GLU A 18 19.30 13.23 7.16
CA GLU A 18 18.34 12.15 7.40
C GLU A 18 17.67 12.36 8.75
N VAL A 19 16.36 12.15 8.80
CA VAL A 19 15.51 12.34 9.98
C VAL A 19 14.71 11.07 10.25
N PHE A 20 14.72 10.63 11.51
CA PHE A 20 13.92 9.48 11.98
C PHE A 20 12.54 9.94 12.44
N VAL A 21 11.48 9.46 11.80
CA VAL A 21 10.10 9.86 12.10
C VAL A 21 9.42 8.76 12.92
N PHE A 22 8.95 9.12 14.10
CA PHE A 22 8.50 8.15 15.10
C PHE A 22 7.17 8.52 15.76
N GLY A 23 6.45 7.48 16.20
CA GLY A 23 5.24 7.64 17.01
C GLY A 23 5.60 8.08 18.43
N SER A 24 5.00 9.19 18.87
CA SER A 24 5.29 9.87 20.13
C SER A 24 4.02 9.98 20.99
N ASN A 25 4.14 10.49 22.22
CA ASN A 25 3.02 10.95 23.05
C ASN A 25 3.11 12.46 23.26
N LEU A 26 1.98 13.11 23.55
CA LEU A 26 1.94 14.57 23.75
C LEU A 26 2.80 15.05 24.94
N ASN A 27 3.04 14.22 25.96
CA ASN A 27 3.95 14.56 27.04
C ASN A 27 5.43 14.58 26.63
N GLY A 28 5.80 14.00 25.48
CA GLY A 28 7.21 13.87 25.08
C GLY A 28 8.01 12.87 25.94
N HIS A 29 7.35 11.89 26.55
CA HIS A 29 8.01 10.84 27.32
C HIS A 29 8.43 9.68 26.40
N HIS A 30 9.68 9.70 25.93
CA HIS A 30 10.18 8.79 24.90
C HIS A 30 10.85 7.55 25.50
N ILE A 31 10.09 6.73 26.22
CA ILE A 31 10.64 5.64 27.06
C ILE A 31 10.57 4.23 26.45
N GLY A 32 9.90 4.05 25.31
CA GLY A 32 9.75 2.73 24.68
C GLY A 32 9.74 2.76 23.15
N GLY A 33 10.02 1.59 22.56
CA GLY A 33 9.98 1.36 21.12
C GLY A 33 10.81 2.36 20.30
N ALA A 34 10.26 2.79 19.16
CA ALA A 34 10.89 3.77 18.29
C ALA A 34 11.15 5.12 18.98
N ALA A 35 10.32 5.54 19.93
CA ALA A 35 10.52 6.78 20.67
C ALA A 35 11.79 6.72 21.53
N LYS A 36 12.03 5.61 22.23
CA LYS A 36 13.25 5.40 23.01
C LYS A 36 14.50 5.47 22.11
N LEU A 37 14.47 4.80 20.96
CA LEU A 37 15.56 4.85 19.99
C LEU A 37 15.81 6.28 19.49
N ALA A 38 14.74 7.02 19.17
CA ALA A 38 14.84 8.41 18.72
C ALA A 38 15.52 9.29 19.77
N LYS A 39 15.19 9.12 21.06
CA LYS A 39 15.82 9.83 22.18
C LYS A 39 17.29 9.43 22.35
N GLU A 40 17.58 8.14 22.45
CA GLU A 40 18.91 7.63 22.80
C GLU A 40 19.93 7.82 21.67
N SER A 41 19.49 7.79 20.40
CA SER A 41 20.38 7.75 19.24
C SER A 41 20.25 8.93 18.28
N PHE A 42 19.08 9.58 18.21
CA PHE A 42 18.77 10.55 17.15
C PHE A 42 18.34 11.92 17.68
N GLY A 43 18.53 12.18 18.97
CA GLY A 43 18.38 13.50 19.57
C GLY A 43 16.93 13.97 19.74
N ALA A 44 15.96 13.06 19.88
CA ALA A 44 14.64 13.44 20.36
C ALA A 44 14.74 14.02 21.77
N ILE A 45 13.98 15.09 22.03
CA ILE A 45 14.05 15.93 23.22
C ILE A 45 12.95 15.50 24.19
N GLU A 46 13.30 15.36 25.47
CA GLU A 46 12.32 15.07 26.52
C GLU A 46 11.33 16.23 26.65
N ASN A 47 10.07 15.92 26.92
CA ASN A 47 8.97 16.89 27.00
C ASN A 47 8.58 17.55 25.66
N GLN A 48 9.13 17.09 24.54
CA GLN A 48 8.71 17.50 23.20
C GLN A 48 8.03 16.33 22.46
N GLY A 49 6.70 16.36 22.46
CA GLY A 49 5.87 15.30 21.88
C GLY A 49 5.71 15.36 20.35
N LYS A 50 5.91 16.53 19.73
CA LYS A 50 5.53 16.80 18.34
C LYS A 50 6.62 17.58 17.59
N GLY A 51 6.73 17.33 16.29
CA GLY A 51 7.55 18.11 15.37
C GLY A 51 9.03 17.71 15.37
N ILE A 52 9.85 18.54 14.72
CA ILE A 52 11.29 18.33 14.57
C ILE A 52 12.02 18.51 15.91
N GLN A 53 12.94 17.59 16.21
CA GLN A 53 13.78 17.58 17.41
C GLN A 53 15.07 16.79 17.16
N GLY A 54 16.22 17.48 17.17
CA GLY A 54 17.49 16.87 16.77
C GLY A 54 17.42 16.32 15.34
N LYS A 55 17.72 15.03 15.17
CA LYS A 55 17.53 14.28 13.91
C LYS A 55 16.27 13.41 13.92
N SER A 56 15.26 13.81 14.68
CA SER A 56 14.01 13.09 14.83
C SER A 56 12.81 13.98 14.58
N TYR A 57 11.69 13.39 14.12
CA TYR A 57 10.41 14.08 14.02
C TYR A 57 9.35 13.27 14.77
N GLY A 58 8.71 13.87 15.78
CA GLY A 58 7.68 13.22 16.57
C GLY A 58 6.28 13.42 15.97
N ILE A 59 5.56 12.33 15.73
CA ILE A 59 4.12 12.34 15.40
C ILE A 59 3.35 11.83 16.63
N PRO A 60 2.55 12.66 17.31
CA PRO A 60 1.77 12.21 18.46
C PRO A 60 0.78 11.10 18.08
N THR A 61 0.73 10.06 18.89
CA THR A 61 -0.19 8.91 18.79
C THR A 61 -0.95 8.64 20.10
N LEU A 62 -0.49 9.27 21.19
CA LEU A 62 -1.10 9.25 22.52
C LEU A 62 -1.26 10.69 23.03
N ASN A 63 -2.33 10.96 23.76
CA ASN A 63 -2.58 12.27 24.38
C ASN A 63 -1.81 12.46 25.70
N TYR A 64 -2.01 13.58 26.39
CA TYR A 64 -1.36 13.87 27.69
C TYR A 64 -1.74 12.87 28.79
N ALA A 65 -2.92 12.25 28.71
CA ALA A 65 -3.35 11.19 29.62
C ALA A 65 -2.84 9.79 29.19
N MET A 66 -1.93 9.72 28.21
CA MET A 66 -1.38 8.48 27.63
C MET A 66 -2.44 7.57 26.99
N ALA A 67 -3.59 8.13 26.59
CA ALA A 67 -4.62 7.42 25.85
C ALA A 67 -4.45 7.61 24.33
N LYS A 68 -4.82 6.60 23.55
CA LYS A 68 -4.84 6.62 22.08
C LYS A 68 -5.63 7.84 21.56
N ILE A 69 -5.02 8.62 20.67
CA ILE A 69 -5.71 9.76 20.03
C ILE A 69 -6.70 9.28 18.96
N SER A 70 -7.64 10.13 18.54
CA SER A 70 -8.51 9.83 17.41
C SER A 70 -7.74 9.76 16.09
N ILE A 71 -8.28 9.01 15.12
CA ILE A 71 -7.75 8.95 13.74
C ILE A 71 -7.69 10.35 13.11
N GLU A 72 -8.67 11.22 13.39
CA GLU A 72 -8.68 12.60 12.93
C GLU A 72 -7.47 13.41 13.44
N ASN A 73 -7.17 13.32 14.73
CA ASN A 73 -6.01 14.00 15.32
C ASN A 73 -4.68 13.44 14.78
N LEU A 74 -4.62 12.13 14.54
CA LEU A 74 -3.47 11.51 13.90
C LEU A 74 -3.32 11.99 12.45
N GLN A 75 -4.40 12.04 11.67
CA GLN A 75 -4.41 12.55 10.29
C GLN A 75 -3.91 13.99 10.23
N ASN A 76 -4.36 14.86 11.14
CA ASN A 76 -3.88 16.24 11.22
C ASN A 76 -2.36 16.29 11.45
N SER A 77 -1.85 15.44 12.35
CA SER A 77 -0.40 15.37 12.62
C SER A 77 0.39 14.82 11.43
N VAL A 78 -0.16 13.86 10.67
CA VAL A 78 0.45 13.34 9.44
C VAL A 78 0.46 14.41 8.34
N ASN A 79 -0.60 15.20 8.21
CA ASN A 79 -0.67 16.30 7.25
C ASN A 79 0.38 17.37 7.55
N GLU A 80 0.52 17.77 8.83
CA GLU A 80 1.56 18.71 9.24
C GLU A 80 2.98 18.18 8.98
N PHE A 81 3.21 16.89 9.23
CA PHE A 81 4.48 16.25 8.86
C PHE A 81 4.72 16.31 7.33
N GLY A 82 3.70 16.00 6.52
CA GLY A 82 3.80 16.07 5.06
C GLY A 82 4.14 17.47 4.55
N LEU A 83 3.53 18.51 5.14
CA LEU A 83 3.86 19.91 4.85
C LEU A 83 5.32 20.23 5.21
N TYR A 84 5.74 19.89 6.42
CA TYR A 84 7.12 20.10 6.86
C TYR A 84 8.13 19.39 5.95
N ALA A 85 7.87 18.14 5.59
CA ALA A 85 8.75 17.37 4.72
C ALA A 85 8.84 17.98 3.31
N SER A 86 7.73 18.51 2.79
CA SER A 86 7.66 19.18 1.48
C SER A 86 8.43 20.50 1.45
N GLU A 87 8.54 21.20 2.58
CA GLU A 87 9.37 22.40 2.73
C GLU A 87 10.87 22.07 2.90
N ASN A 88 11.21 20.80 3.16
CA ASN A 88 12.55 20.34 3.50
C ASN A 88 13.09 19.29 2.52
N LEU A 89 12.99 19.56 1.22
CA LEU A 89 13.28 18.60 0.12
C LEU A 89 14.69 18.00 0.11
N LYS A 90 15.68 18.62 0.78
CA LYS A 90 17.05 18.10 0.89
C LYS A 90 17.22 17.04 2.00
N THR A 91 16.19 16.88 2.84
CA THR A 91 16.18 15.98 3.99
C THR A 91 15.35 14.75 3.69
N THR A 92 15.92 13.56 3.89
CA THR A 92 15.20 12.29 3.80
C THR A 92 14.56 11.95 5.14
N PHE A 93 13.27 11.64 5.13
CA PHE A 93 12.49 11.29 6.32
C PHE A 93 12.18 9.79 6.33
N PHE A 94 12.68 9.09 7.33
CA PHE A 94 12.45 7.66 7.54
C PHE A 94 11.24 7.43 8.46
N VAL A 95 10.07 7.19 7.88
CA VAL A 95 8.84 6.94 8.65
C VAL A 95 8.80 5.51 9.17
N THR A 96 8.71 5.37 10.50
CA THR A 96 8.49 4.08 11.17
C THR A 96 7.00 3.70 11.19
N GLU A 97 6.64 2.54 11.74
CA GLU A 97 5.24 2.13 11.92
C GLU A 97 4.54 2.98 13.00
N ILE A 98 4.17 4.21 12.63
CA ILE A 98 3.60 5.22 13.52
C ILE A 98 2.35 4.66 14.22
N GLY A 99 2.42 4.55 15.55
CA GLY A 99 1.28 4.15 16.37
C GLY A 99 1.03 2.64 16.48
N CYS A 100 1.71 1.80 15.69
CA CYS A 100 1.47 0.35 15.68
C CYS A 100 2.17 -0.42 16.82
N GLY A 101 3.04 0.25 17.58
CA GLY A 101 3.65 -0.28 18.79
C GLY A 101 2.79 -0.01 20.04
N ILE A 102 3.33 0.81 20.95
CA ILE A 102 2.74 1.08 22.27
C ILE A 102 1.31 1.66 22.19
N ALA A 103 1.03 2.52 21.21
CA ALA A 103 -0.30 3.11 21.06
C ALA A 103 -1.36 2.10 20.58
N GLY A 104 -0.93 0.97 20.00
CA GLY A 104 -1.80 -0.15 19.64
C GLY A 104 -2.76 0.12 18.49
N PHE A 105 -2.42 1.02 17.56
CA PHE A 105 -3.11 1.08 16.27
C PHE A 105 -2.74 -0.12 15.41
N LYS A 106 -3.62 -0.48 14.47
CA LYS A 106 -3.30 -1.41 13.40
C LYS A 106 -2.79 -0.66 12.18
N SER A 107 -1.95 -1.31 11.38
CA SER A 107 -1.44 -0.71 10.14
C SER A 107 -2.57 -0.34 9.17
N GLU A 108 -3.66 -1.10 9.15
CA GLU A 108 -4.87 -0.83 8.35
C GLU A 108 -5.58 0.47 8.76
N GLU A 109 -5.42 0.90 10.01
CA GLU A 109 -6.00 2.16 10.51
C GLU A 109 -5.12 3.37 10.15
N VAL A 110 -3.79 3.20 10.16
CA VAL A 110 -2.83 4.31 10.07
C VAL A 110 -2.28 4.51 8.66
N ALA A 111 -1.96 3.43 7.95
CA ALA A 111 -1.38 3.51 6.61
C ALA A 111 -2.21 4.36 5.62
N PRO A 112 -3.56 4.31 5.62
CA PRO A 112 -4.36 5.17 4.74
C PRO A 112 -4.11 6.67 4.93
N LEU A 113 -3.69 7.10 6.13
CA LEU A 113 -3.41 8.50 6.45
C LEU A 113 -2.17 9.01 5.71
N PHE A 114 -1.27 8.11 5.30
CA PHE A 114 -0.04 8.39 4.58
C PHE A 114 -0.18 8.29 3.05
N LYS A 115 -1.37 8.00 2.50
CA LYS A 115 -1.57 7.75 1.06
C LYS A 115 -1.04 8.87 0.15
N ASN A 116 -1.17 10.12 0.58
CA ASN A 116 -0.73 11.29 -0.19
C ASN A 116 0.79 11.50 -0.13
N LEU A 117 1.49 10.74 0.71
CA LEU A 117 2.94 10.82 0.91
C LEU A 117 3.69 9.72 0.14
N VAL A 118 2.99 8.76 -0.47
CA VAL A 118 3.54 7.55 -1.15
C VAL A 118 4.34 7.86 -2.43
N ASN A 119 4.37 9.11 -2.87
CA ASN A 119 5.14 9.55 -4.04
C ASN A 119 5.99 10.79 -3.76
N ILE A 120 6.22 11.12 -2.49
CA ILE A 120 7.07 12.24 -2.11
C ILE A 120 8.51 11.73 -1.97
N ASP A 121 9.39 12.20 -2.86
CA ASP A 121 10.75 11.66 -3.06
C ASP A 121 11.63 11.58 -1.81
N ASN A 122 11.42 12.51 -0.87
CA ASN A 122 12.19 12.63 0.35
C ASN A 122 11.52 11.98 1.57
N ILE A 123 10.43 11.23 1.39
CA ILE A 123 9.77 10.45 2.42
C ILE A 123 9.89 8.96 2.10
N THR A 124 10.30 8.16 3.09
CA THR A 124 10.19 6.70 3.03
C THR A 124 9.11 6.21 3.99
N LEU A 125 8.39 5.14 3.64
CA LEU A 125 7.33 4.56 4.45
C LEU A 125 7.69 3.13 4.87
N PRO A 126 7.21 2.62 6.02
CA PRO A 126 7.44 1.24 6.39
C PRO A 126 6.71 0.31 5.42
N GLN A 127 7.27 -0.89 5.19
CA GLN A 127 6.71 -1.85 4.22
C GLN A 127 5.24 -2.16 4.50
N SER A 128 4.88 -2.35 5.77
CA SER A 128 3.49 -2.61 6.18
C SER A 128 2.51 -1.52 5.76
N PHE A 129 2.93 -0.24 5.75
CA PHE A 129 2.06 0.84 5.29
C PHE A 129 1.95 0.86 3.78
N VAL A 130 3.07 0.62 3.07
CA VAL A 130 3.06 0.51 1.61
C VAL A 130 2.15 -0.63 1.17
N ASP A 131 2.25 -1.80 1.81
CA ASP A 131 1.41 -2.97 1.50
C ASP A 131 -0.08 -2.66 1.69
N VAL A 132 -0.46 -2.02 2.79
CA VAL A 132 -1.86 -1.62 3.02
C VAL A 132 -2.31 -0.62 1.96
N ILE A 133 -1.53 0.43 1.67
CA ILE A 133 -1.93 1.45 0.70
C ILE A 133 -2.03 0.84 -0.70
N GLU A 134 -1.10 -0.01 -1.10
CA GLU A 134 -1.18 -0.74 -2.37
C GLU A 134 -2.41 -1.65 -2.42
N SER A 135 -2.77 -2.30 -1.31
CA SER A 135 -3.96 -3.15 -1.24
C SER A 135 -5.26 -2.37 -1.41
N ILE A 136 -5.36 -1.15 -0.86
CA ILE A 136 -6.54 -0.27 -0.99
C ILE A 136 -6.76 0.14 -2.45
N HIS A 137 -5.68 0.24 -3.23
CA HIS A 137 -5.72 0.58 -4.65
C HIS A 137 -5.67 -0.64 -5.56
N SER A 138 -5.82 -1.85 -5.00
CA SER A 138 -5.88 -3.07 -5.77
C SER A 138 -7.31 -3.40 -6.18
N VAL A 139 -7.46 -3.94 -7.38
CA VAL A 139 -8.73 -4.41 -7.92
C VAL A 139 -8.61 -5.91 -8.13
N SER A 140 -9.38 -6.67 -7.36
CA SER A 140 -9.46 -8.12 -7.53
C SER A 140 -10.34 -8.49 -8.73
N GLY A 141 -9.93 -9.50 -9.47
CA GLY A 141 -10.74 -10.05 -10.55
C GLY A 141 -10.24 -11.42 -11.01
N PHE A 142 -10.57 -11.74 -12.26
CA PHE A 142 -10.39 -13.06 -12.84
C PHE A 142 -9.76 -12.96 -14.22
N LYS A 143 -8.78 -13.81 -14.48
CA LYS A 143 -8.07 -13.84 -15.75
C LYS A 143 -8.02 -15.25 -16.32
N GLY A 144 -8.35 -15.36 -17.60
CA GLY A 144 -8.18 -16.55 -18.42
C GLY A 144 -6.87 -16.51 -19.21
N PHE A 145 -6.32 -17.69 -19.47
CA PHE A 145 -5.12 -17.93 -20.28
C PHE A 145 -5.32 -19.18 -21.14
N GLY A 146 -4.50 -19.33 -22.18
CA GLY A 146 -4.35 -20.63 -22.82
C GLY A 146 -3.69 -21.66 -21.91
N GLU A 147 -3.63 -22.92 -22.35
CA GLU A 147 -3.10 -24.09 -21.61
C GLU A 147 -1.75 -23.84 -20.90
N ASN A 148 -0.88 -23.04 -21.53
CA ASN A 148 0.46 -22.76 -21.05
C ASN A 148 0.59 -21.48 -20.19
N LEU A 149 -0.51 -20.89 -19.69
CA LEU A 149 -0.53 -19.59 -19.01
C LEU A 149 0.02 -18.44 -19.88
N ILE A 150 -0.23 -18.53 -21.19
CA ILE A 150 0.11 -17.49 -22.16
C ILE A 150 -1.14 -16.67 -22.45
N CYS A 151 -0.99 -15.35 -22.50
CA CYS A 151 -2.00 -14.42 -22.99
C CYS A 151 -1.37 -13.52 -24.05
N ARG A 152 -1.81 -13.68 -25.30
CA ARG A 152 -1.15 -13.08 -26.49
C ARG A 152 0.33 -13.49 -26.51
N ASP A 153 1.24 -12.53 -26.54
CA ASP A 153 2.68 -12.77 -26.65
C ASP A 153 3.41 -12.75 -25.29
N PHE A 154 2.67 -12.80 -24.18
CA PHE A 154 3.24 -12.71 -22.83
C PHE A 154 3.00 -14.00 -22.03
N GLN A 155 4.09 -14.54 -21.48
CA GLN A 155 4.09 -15.72 -20.61
C GLN A 155 3.91 -15.30 -19.16
N TYR A 156 2.93 -15.89 -18.48
CA TYR A 156 2.69 -15.70 -17.06
C TYR A 156 3.09 -16.94 -16.25
N LYS A 157 3.18 -16.75 -14.93
CA LYS A 157 3.41 -17.80 -13.93
C LYS A 157 2.51 -17.52 -12.73
N LEU A 158 2.01 -18.58 -12.10
CA LEU A 158 1.22 -18.47 -10.88
C LEU A 158 2.08 -17.90 -9.74
N GLY A 159 1.50 -17.04 -8.92
CA GLY A 159 2.17 -16.35 -7.80
C GLY A 159 2.98 -15.11 -8.18
N GLU A 160 3.34 -14.95 -9.45
CA GLU A 160 4.21 -13.87 -9.92
C GLU A 160 3.46 -12.55 -10.15
N SER A 161 4.19 -11.44 -10.07
CA SER A 161 3.69 -10.09 -10.31
C SER A 161 4.39 -9.44 -11.50
N TYR A 162 3.63 -8.67 -12.28
CA TYR A 162 4.09 -8.04 -13.52
C TYR A 162 3.70 -6.57 -13.55
N THR A 163 4.50 -5.76 -14.25
CA THR A 163 4.25 -4.32 -14.41
C THR A 163 4.40 -3.87 -15.86
N THR A 164 3.68 -2.81 -16.23
CA THR A 164 3.72 -2.15 -17.55
C THR A 164 3.49 -0.65 -17.38
N ASN A 165 3.81 0.14 -18.39
CA ASN A 165 3.90 1.60 -18.29
C ASN A 165 2.54 2.30 -18.37
N ARG A 166 1.57 1.73 -19.11
CA ARG A 166 0.25 2.33 -19.34
C ARG A 166 -0.82 1.27 -19.34
N ALA A 167 -1.97 1.60 -18.74
CA ALA A 167 -3.20 0.83 -18.84
C ALA A 167 -4.23 1.61 -19.66
N LYS A 168 -4.82 0.93 -20.65
CA LYS A 168 -6.00 1.38 -21.39
C LYS A 168 -6.75 0.15 -21.88
N CYS A 169 -8.02 0.04 -21.56
CA CYS A 169 -8.84 -1.07 -22.02
C CYS A 169 -8.80 -1.16 -23.56
N CYS A 170 -8.77 -2.41 -24.05
CA CYS A 170 -8.64 -2.77 -25.47
C CYS A 170 -7.37 -2.29 -26.20
N ASP A 171 -6.39 -1.70 -25.51
CA ASP A 171 -5.14 -1.19 -26.11
C ASP A 171 -3.91 -1.77 -25.38
N THR A 172 -3.65 -1.34 -24.15
CA THR A 172 -2.44 -1.68 -23.40
C THR A 172 -2.74 -1.97 -21.93
N GLY A 173 -1.81 -2.62 -21.24
CA GLY A 173 -1.98 -2.99 -19.83
C GLY A 173 -2.20 -4.48 -19.67
N PHE A 174 -2.38 -4.89 -18.42
CA PHE A 174 -2.81 -6.24 -18.08
C PHE A 174 -4.32 -6.27 -17.94
N HIS A 175 -4.99 -6.97 -18.85
CA HIS A 175 -6.45 -7.09 -18.84
C HIS A 175 -6.91 -8.31 -18.03
N PHE A 176 -7.99 -8.11 -17.27
CA PHE A 176 -8.77 -9.13 -16.58
C PHE A 176 -10.21 -8.63 -16.40
N CYS A 177 -11.11 -9.49 -15.91
CA CYS A 177 -12.52 -9.12 -15.70
C CYS A 177 -12.88 -9.17 -14.21
N LEU A 178 -13.74 -8.28 -13.73
CA LEU A 178 -14.27 -8.36 -12.37
C LEU A 178 -15.29 -9.50 -12.24
N ASN A 179 -16.11 -9.69 -13.27
CA ASN A 179 -17.04 -10.81 -13.39
C ASN A 179 -16.33 -12.01 -14.04
N PRO A 180 -16.23 -13.16 -13.36
CA PRO A 180 -15.74 -14.40 -13.95
C PRO A 180 -16.37 -14.75 -15.30
N PHE A 181 -17.68 -14.58 -15.45
CA PHE A 181 -18.36 -15.01 -16.68
C PHE A 181 -17.98 -14.17 -17.90
N ASP A 182 -17.60 -12.90 -17.71
CA ASP A 182 -17.11 -12.07 -18.81
C ASP A 182 -15.77 -12.55 -19.35
N VAL A 183 -14.98 -13.30 -18.54
CA VAL A 183 -13.73 -13.92 -19.00
C VAL A 183 -13.99 -14.93 -20.12
N TRP A 184 -15.13 -15.60 -20.11
CA TRP A 184 -15.47 -16.62 -21.11
C TRP A 184 -15.74 -16.07 -22.50
N ASN A 185 -16.01 -14.77 -22.63
CA ASN A 185 -16.06 -14.09 -23.93
C ASN A 185 -14.69 -14.06 -24.62
N TYR A 186 -13.60 -14.26 -23.86
CA TYR A 186 -12.21 -14.22 -24.34
C TYR A 186 -11.54 -15.60 -24.26
N TYR A 187 -11.79 -16.34 -23.19
CA TYR A 187 -11.27 -17.68 -22.93
C TYR A 187 -12.41 -18.60 -22.52
N PRO A 188 -13.06 -19.30 -23.47
CA PRO A 188 -14.16 -20.21 -23.12
C PRO A 188 -13.65 -21.31 -22.17
N PRO A 189 -14.52 -21.91 -21.33
CA PRO A 189 -14.15 -22.99 -20.40
C PRO A 189 -13.79 -24.32 -21.10
N THR A 190 -13.58 -24.28 -22.41
CA THR A 190 -13.14 -25.38 -23.27
C THR A 190 -11.68 -25.13 -23.70
N ASN A 191 -11.14 -26.02 -24.55
CA ASN A 191 -9.82 -25.85 -25.19
C ASN A 191 -8.64 -25.74 -24.20
N GLY A 192 -8.76 -26.38 -23.04
CA GLY A 192 -7.71 -26.41 -22.03
C GLY A 192 -7.38 -25.05 -21.39
N ASN A 193 -8.23 -24.04 -21.59
CA ASN A 193 -8.02 -22.72 -20.99
C ASN A 193 -7.99 -22.80 -19.46
N ARG A 194 -7.13 -21.97 -18.88
CA ARG A 194 -6.85 -21.94 -17.45
C ARG A 194 -7.29 -20.63 -16.85
N PHE A 195 -7.76 -20.67 -15.61
CA PHE A 195 -8.39 -19.53 -14.96
C PHE A 195 -7.73 -19.26 -13.61
N THR A 196 -7.49 -17.99 -13.30
CA THR A 196 -6.89 -17.60 -12.02
C THR A 196 -7.66 -16.44 -11.41
N LYS A 197 -7.59 -16.34 -10.08
CA LYS A 197 -7.85 -15.06 -9.42
C LYS A 197 -6.64 -14.16 -9.59
N VAL A 198 -6.86 -12.88 -9.86
CA VAL A 198 -5.79 -11.89 -10.02
C VAL A 198 -6.05 -10.66 -9.18
N GLU A 199 -4.97 -9.97 -8.83
CA GLU A 199 -5.01 -8.65 -8.19
C GLU A 199 -4.35 -7.65 -9.14
N GLY A 200 -5.13 -6.71 -9.67
CA GLY A 200 -4.65 -5.60 -10.48
C GLY A 200 -4.35 -4.38 -9.62
N GLY A 201 -3.46 -3.49 -10.07
CA GLY A 201 -3.19 -2.23 -9.38
C GLY A 201 -2.40 -1.21 -10.24
N GLY A 202 -1.98 -0.11 -9.62
CA GLY A 202 -1.38 1.03 -10.32
C GLY A 202 -2.43 1.88 -11.02
N GLN A 203 -2.15 2.39 -12.23
CA GLN A 203 -3.20 2.93 -13.10
C GLN A 203 -4.20 1.82 -13.42
N VAL A 204 -5.48 2.10 -13.19
CA VAL A 204 -6.64 1.26 -13.48
C VAL A 204 -7.50 1.98 -14.51
N ASP A 205 -7.84 1.30 -15.59
CA ASP A 205 -8.79 1.78 -16.59
C ASP A 205 -9.92 0.76 -16.72
N THR A 206 -11.16 1.23 -16.82
CA THR A 206 -12.37 0.39 -16.88
C THR A 206 -13.21 0.79 -18.08
N GLU A 207 -13.79 -0.19 -18.78
CA GLU A 207 -14.76 0.07 -19.85
C GLU A 207 -16.20 0.06 -19.31
N ASN A 208 -17.11 0.75 -19.99
CA ASN A 208 -18.53 0.79 -19.63
C ASN A 208 -19.36 -0.39 -20.18
N THR A 209 -18.77 -1.24 -21.02
CA THR A 209 -19.50 -2.26 -21.80
C THR A 209 -19.49 -3.66 -21.17
N ASP A 210 -18.43 -4.03 -20.46
CA ASP A 210 -18.31 -5.28 -19.70
C ASP A 210 -17.50 -5.03 -18.42
N SER A 211 -17.28 -6.04 -17.60
CA SER A 211 -16.48 -5.89 -16.38
C SER A 211 -14.97 -5.90 -16.62
N LYS A 212 -14.50 -5.68 -17.85
CA LYS A 212 -13.08 -5.67 -18.18
C LYS A 212 -12.38 -4.47 -17.55
N VAL A 213 -11.22 -4.76 -17.00
CA VAL A 213 -10.31 -3.80 -16.40
C VAL A 213 -8.95 -3.97 -17.02
N ALA A 214 -8.26 -2.87 -17.27
CA ALA A 214 -6.84 -2.84 -17.63
C ALA A 214 -6.05 -2.22 -16.47
N THR A 215 -4.95 -2.85 -16.08
CA THR A 215 -4.08 -2.32 -15.02
C THR A 215 -2.62 -2.27 -15.44
N THR A 216 -1.86 -1.38 -14.79
CA THR A 216 -0.39 -1.29 -15.00
C THR A 216 0.38 -2.28 -14.13
N LYS A 217 -0.24 -2.85 -13.10
CA LYS A 217 0.30 -3.96 -12.31
C LYS A 217 -0.71 -5.10 -12.28
N ILE A 218 -0.23 -6.34 -12.32
CA ILE A 218 -1.06 -7.52 -12.07
C ILE A 218 -0.27 -8.56 -11.29
N LYS A 219 -0.89 -9.16 -10.27
CA LYS A 219 -0.41 -10.37 -9.60
C LYS A 219 -1.28 -11.53 -10.01
N ILE A 220 -0.64 -12.59 -10.52
CA ILE A 220 -1.33 -13.83 -10.87
C ILE A 220 -1.44 -14.66 -9.62
N GLY A 221 -2.67 -14.89 -9.17
CA GLY A 221 -2.93 -15.68 -7.97
C GLY A 221 -2.90 -17.17 -8.24
N LEU A 222 -3.67 -17.90 -7.43
CA LEU A 222 -3.86 -19.34 -7.58
C LEU A 222 -4.78 -19.63 -8.76
N GLU A 223 -4.54 -20.78 -9.39
CA GLU A 223 -5.44 -21.34 -10.38
C GLU A 223 -6.74 -21.81 -9.74
N LEU A 224 -7.84 -21.55 -10.43
CA LEU A 224 -9.19 -21.92 -10.04
C LEU A 224 -9.64 -23.09 -10.90
N ASN A 225 -10.23 -24.09 -10.26
CA ASN A 225 -11.02 -25.08 -10.97
C ASN A 225 -12.36 -24.47 -11.43
N LEU A 226 -13.05 -25.15 -12.35
CA LEU A 226 -14.31 -24.65 -12.92
C LEU A 226 -15.39 -24.39 -11.86
N LYS A 227 -15.46 -25.21 -10.80
CA LYS A 227 -16.43 -25.03 -9.71
C LYS A 227 -16.20 -23.70 -8.98
N SER A 228 -14.98 -23.44 -8.52
CA SER A 228 -14.63 -22.19 -7.82
C SER A 228 -14.77 -20.96 -8.72
N PHE A 229 -14.54 -21.12 -10.02
CA PHE A 229 -14.75 -20.06 -10.99
C PHE A 229 -16.24 -19.69 -11.15
N ILE A 230 -17.11 -20.71 -11.27
CA ILE A 230 -18.57 -20.53 -11.34
C ILE A 230 -19.11 -19.92 -10.04
N GLU A 231 -18.68 -20.41 -8.88
CA GLU A 231 -19.05 -19.87 -7.57
C GLU A 231 -18.71 -18.37 -7.47
N GLY A 232 -17.54 -17.96 -7.96
CA GLY A 232 -17.16 -16.55 -8.04
C GLY A 232 -18.09 -15.73 -8.92
N GLY A 233 -18.54 -16.28 -10.06
CA GLY A 233 -19.42 -15.59 -11.00
C GLY A 233 -20.82 -15.38 -10.43
N VAL A 234 -21.38 -16.43 -9.82
CA VAL A 234 -22.66 -16.35 -9.11
C VAL A 234 -22.58 -15.32 -7.99
N LYS A 235 -21.52 -15.37 -7.16
CA LYS A 235 -21.32 -14.40 -6.07
C LYS A 235 -21.29 -12.95 -6.59
N PHE A 236 -20.54 -12.67 -7.65
CA PHE A 236 -20.46 -11.33 -8.24
C PHE A 236 -21.82 -10.79 -8.67
N ILE A 237 -22.66 -11.63 -9.28
CA ILE A 237 -24.01 -11.24 -9.71
C ILE A 237 -24.88 -10.87 -8.49
N PHE A 238 -24.88 -11.71 -7.45
CA PHE A 238 -25.67 -11.46 -6.24
C PHE A 238 -25.20 -10.21 -5.47
N GLU A 239 -23.90 -9.89 -5.47
CA GLU A 239 -23.39 -8.68 -4.81
C GLU A 239 -23.74 -7.37 -5.54
N LYS A 240 -24.16 -7.46 -6.82
CA LYS A 240 -24.53 -6.31 -7.66
C LYS A 240 -26.04 -6.14 -7.85
N THR A 241 -26.85 -7.01 -7.24
CA THR A 241 -28.32 -6.98 -7.27
C THR A 241 -28.85 -6.46 -5.93
#